data_AF-A0A971A9S3-F1
#
_entry.id   AF-A0A971A9S3-F1
#
_cell.length_a   1.000
_cell.length_b   1.000
_cell.length_c   1.000
_cell.angle_alpha   90.00
_cell.angle_beta   90.00
_cell.angle_gamma   90.00
#
_symmetry.space_group_name_H-M   'P 1'
#
loop_
_entity.id
_entity.type
_entity.pdbx_description
1 polymer ?
#
loop_
_entity_poly.entity_id
_entity_poly.type
_entity_poly.pdbx_seq_one_letter_code
_entity_poly.pdbx_strand_id
1 'polypeptide(L)'
;MPTFSQQKESKTVKSKENIFTNTIKKQGDKQISVAKHPEFAFQLPEMAGNLKFGVIVGDHSKWFSDTKQVRSEFKNNILTYRISDPILGKGSLTFNVISLSNTDGILIEVSGDRLPENTQLLWAFGGAYGKLLNENDQPTLKPEFCKYNVFSVEWTAFTVYYGESMRLRVIQGVMPISSEIRLSDAHQQESPLAFFNSGKKTDAPALAATVPLENGGKDYFCIYKQNAQADYNYYMLPELFEKEISSNK
;
A
#
# COMPACT_ATOMS: atom_id res chain seq x y z
N MET A 1 11.64 55.27 29.39
CA MET A 1 11.72 53.98 28.67
C MET A 1 11.81 52.86 29.69
N PRO A 2 10.76 52.05 29.82
CA PRO A 2 10.97 50.65 30.13
C PRO A 2 10.16 49.72 29.21
N THR A 3 10.83 48.61 28.93
CA THR A 3 10.56 47.41 28.14
C THR A 3 9.15 46.82 28.30
N PHE A 4 8.47 46.60 27.17
CA PHE A 4 7.32 45.69 27.06
C PHE A 4 7.84 44.24 27.03
N SER A 5 7.52 43.45 28.05
CA SER A 5 7.60 42.00 28.00
C SER A 5 6.26 41.45 27.47
N GLN A 6 6.24 41.01 26.21
CA GLN A 6 5.15 40.17 25.73
C GLN A 6 5.46 38.71 26.07
N GLN A 7 4.71 38.16 27.02
CA GLN A 7 4.37 36.74 27.00
C GLN A 7 3.35 36.50 25.89
N LYS A 8 3.65 35.61 24.94
CA LYS A 8 2.62 34.87 24.21
C LYS A 8 3.16 33.53 23.70
N GLU A 9 2.71 32.50 24.40
CA GLU A 9 2.29 31.19 23.90
C GLU A 9 3.23 30.47 22.92
N SER A 10 4.04 29.58 23.50
CA SER A 10 4.64 28.44 22.83
C SER A 10 3.55 27.48 22.32
N LYS A 11 3.16 27.62 21.05
CA LYS A 11 2.51 26.54 20.30
C LYS A 11 3.58 25.55 19.86
N THR A 12 3.71 24.46 20.61
CA THR A 12 4.47 23.28 20.19
C THR A 12 3.77 22.66 18.98
N VAL A 13 4.22 23.02 17.79
CA VAL A 13 3.88 22.32 16.56
C VAL A 13 4.56 20.95 16.65
N LYS A 14 3.78 19.89 16.90
CA LYS A 14 4.24 18.52 16.70
C LYS A 14 4.63 18.39 15.22
N SER A 15 5.93 18.29 14.95
CA SER A 15 6.46 17.90 13.66
C SER A 15 5.82 16.58 13.26
N LYS A 16 5.04 16.57 12.18
CA LYS A 16 4.57 15.33 11.55
C LYS A 16 5.82 14.59 11.09
N GLU A 17 6.14 13.45 11.72
CA GLU A 17 7.18 12.57 11.22
C GLU A 17 6.78 12.12 9.81
N ASN A 18 7.69 12.27 8.84
CA ASN A 18 7.46 11.81 7.48
C ASN A 18 7.37 10.28 7.50
N ILE A 19 6.19 9.72 7.17
CA ILE A 19 5.91 8.28 7.26
C ILE A 19 6.69 7.53 6.16
N PHE A 20 6.89 8.20 5.03
CA PHE A 20 7.65 7.72 3.88
C PHE A 20 9.11 8.15 3.98
N THR A 21 10.02 7.18 3.98
CA THR A 21 11.44 7.41 4.26
C THR A 21 12.34 7.07 3.09
N ASN A 22 11.93 6.17 2.19
CA ASN A 22 12.75 5.68 1.07
C ASN A 22 11.95 5.68 -0.24
N THR A 23 12.66 5.55 -1.36
CA THR A 23 12.08 5.31 -2.69
C THR A 23 12.68 4.04 -3.25
N ILE A 24 11.87 3.13 -3.77
CA ILE A 24 12.41 2.02 -4.59
C ILE A 24 12.60 2.60 -6.00
N LYS A 25 13.86 2.79 -6.40
CA LYS A 25 14.23 3.38 -7.70
C LYS A 25 14.96 2.37 -8.58
N LYS A 26 14.60 2.34 -9.86
CA LYS A 26 15.55 2.13 -10.95
C LYS A 26 15.82 3.49 -11.62
N GLN A 27 17.02 3.68 -12.17
CA GLN A 27 17.50 4.88 -12.88
C GLN A 27 16.39 5.57 -13.72
N GLY A 28 16.09 6.84 -13.40
CA GLY A 28 15.20 7.74 -14.17
C GLY A 28 13.80 7.92 -13.57
N ASP A 29 13.54 9.08 -12.95
CA ASP A 29 12.25 9.77 -12.65
C ASP A 29 10.99 9.01 -12.16
N LYS A 30 11.10 7.75 -11.76
CA LYS A 30 9.98 6.94 -11.24
C LYS A 30 10.02 6.93 -9.71
N GLN A 31 8.97 7.43 -9.04
CA GLN A 31 8.92 7.52 -7.58
C GLN A 31 7.80 6.67 -6.99
N ILE A 32 8.16 5.48 -6.51
CA ILE A 32 7.32 4.72 -5.57
C ILE A 32 7.90 4.95 -4.18
N SER A 33 7.16 5.71 -3.39
CA SER A 33 7.55 6.08 -2.04
C SER A 33 7.13 4.97 -1.08
N VAL A 34 8.02 4.59 -0.17
CA VAL A 34 7.78 3.50 0.79
C VAL A 34 7.89 3.96 2.23
N ALA A 35 6.99 3.47 3.07
CA ALA A 35 6.94 3.79 4.49
C ALA A 35 7.86 2.91 5.33
N LYS A 36 7.98 3.22 6.63
CA LYS A 36 8.63 2.34 7.63
C LYS A 36 7.89 1.00 7.82
N HIS A 37 6.63 0.93 7.41
CA HIS A 37 5.78 -0.26 7.35
C HIS A 37 5.39 -0.56 5.90
N PRO A 38 4.76 -1.71 5.60
CA PRO A 38 4.27 -2.01 4.25
C PRO A 38 3.10 -1.08 3.88
N GLU A 39 3.44 0.12 3.45
CA GLU A 39 2.57 1.09 2.81
C GLU A 39 3.36 1.75 1.67
N PHE A 40 2.75 1.78 0.49
CA PHE A 40 3.39 2.13 -0.76
C PHE A 40 2.57 3.18 -1.48
N ALA A 41 3.19 4.30 -1.81
CA ALA A 41 2.55 5.36 -2.57
C ALA A 41 3.12 5.46 -3.98
N PHE A 42 2.24 5.46 -4.97
CA PHE A 42 2.59 5.43 -6.39
C PHE A 42 2.54 6.85 -6.95
N GLN A 43 3.69 7.48 -7.17
CA GLN A 43 3.80 8.84 -7.73
C GLN A 43 4.48 8.76 -9.12
N LEU A 44 3.70 8.55 -10.17
CA LEU A 44 4.24 8.15 -11.49
C LEU A 44 3.64 8.92 -12.68
N PRO A 45 3.90 10.25 -12.83
CA PRO A 45 4.57 11.17 -11.89
C PRO A 45 3.60 11.79 -10.85
N GLU A 46 2.31 11.74 -11.14
CA GLU A 46 1.24 12.20 -10.26
C GLU A 46 0.77 11.05 -9.35
N MET A 47 0.07 11.39 -8.26
CA MET A 47 -0.41 10.40 -7.29
C MET A 47 -1.42 9.44 -7.94
N ALA A 48 -0.96 8.22 -8.19
CA ALA A 48 -1.68 7.13 -8.85
C ALA A 48 -2.35 6.17 -7.85
N GLY A 49 -2.11 6.35 -6.56
CA GLY A 49 -2.74 5.60 -5.49
C GLY A 49 -1.80 5.32 -4.33
N ASN A 50 -2.37 4.73 -3.30
CA ASN A 50 -1.69 4.24 -2.11
C ASN A 50 -2.17 2.81 -1.84
N LEU A 51 -1.22 1.91 -1.62
CA LEU A 51 -1.44 0.54 -1.20
C LEU A 51 -1.04 0.44 0.28
N LYS A 52 -2.02 0.14 1.13
CA LYS A 52 -1.85 0.03 2.58
C LYS A 52 -2.20 -1.37 3.05
N PHE A 53 -1.41 -1.91 3.98
CA PHE A 53 -1.63 -3.25 4.52
C PHE A 53 -1.96 -3.23 6.01
N GLY A 54 -2.75 -4.21 6.43
CA GLY A 54 -3.07 -4.51 7.82
C GLY A 54 -3.27 -6.01 8.02
N VAL A 55 -3.58 -6.40 9.25
CA VAL A 55 -3.83 -7.79 9.62
C VAL A 55 -5.14 -7.91 10.39
N ILE A 56 -5.82 -9.03 10.19
CA ILE A 56 -7.01 -9.46 10.92
C ILE A 56 -6.71 -10.83 11.54
N VAL A 57 -7.00 -11.01 12.82
CA VAL A 57 -6.90 -12.29 13.53
C VAL A 57 -8.18 -12.46 14.35
N GLY A 58 -9.08 -13.33 13.87
CA GLY A 58 -10.45 -13.42 14.41
C GLY A 58 -11.16 -12.06 14.31
N ASP A 59 -11.67 -11.56 15.44
CA ASP A 59 -12.41 -10.29 15.52
C ASP A 59 -11.51 -9.07 15.78
N HIS A 60 -10.19 -9.27 15.86
CA HIS A 60 -9.23 -8.19 16.08
C HIS A 60 -8.53 -7.82 14.77
N SER A 61 -8.27 -6.53 14.58
CA SER A 61 -7.52 -6.06 13.42
C SER A 61 -6.63 -4.87 13.74
N LYS A 62 -5.57 -4.70 12.95
CA LYS A 62 -4.61 -3.62 13.13
C LYS A 62 -3.91 -3.26 11.82
N TRP A 63 -3.79 -1.97 11.52
CA TRP A 63 -2.95 -1.50 10.42
C TRP A 63 -1.48 -1.68 10.77
N PHE A 64 -0.63 -2.02 9.79
CA PHE A 64 0.81 -2.17 10.10
C PHE A 64 1.47 -0.85 10.49
N SER A 65 0.88 0.30 10.15
CA SER A 65 1.28 1.62 10.65
C SER A 65 1.24 1.74 12.18
N ASP A 66 0.38 0.96 12.82
CA ASP A 66 0.13 1.03 14.26
C ASP A 66 0.85 -0.10 15.02
N THR A 67 1.63 -0.92 14.31
CA THR A 67 2.44 -1.98 14.91
C THR A 67 3.76 -1.43 15.43
N LYS A 68 4.25 -2.01 16.53
CA LYS A 68 5.45 -1.51 17.21
C LYS A 68 6.74 -2.18 16.76
N GLN A 69 6.67 -3.38 16.18
CA GLN A 69 7.87 -4.14 15.78
C GLN A 69 7.83 -4.43 14.27
N VAL A 70 8.22 -3.42 13.51
CA VAL A 70 8.49 -3.53 12.09
C VAL A 70 9.97 -3.27 11.86
N ARG A 71 10.63 -4.19 11.16
CA ARG A 71 12.01 -4.01 10.69
C ARG A 71 11.99 -3.98 9.17
N SER A 72 12.60 -2.97 8.58
CA SER A 72 12.78 -2.86 7.14
C SER A 72 14.26 -2.91 6.78
N GLU A 73 14.62 -3.68 5.76
CA GLU A 73 15.98 -3.77 5.23
C GLU A 73 15.93 -3.71 3.71
N PHE A 74 16.79 -2.89 3.09
CA PHE A 74 16.96 -2.87 1.64
C PHE A 74 18.28 -3.51 1.27
N LYS A 75 18.24 -4.64 0.58
CA LYS A 75 19.44 -5.39 0.19
C LYS A 75 19.21 -6.09 -1.15
N ASN A 76 20.22 -6.07 -2.02
CA ASN A 76 20.18 -6.72 -3.34
C ASN A 76 18.94 -6.32 -4.16
N ASN A 77 18.58 -5.03 -4.12
CA ASN A 77 17.40 -4.46 -4.77
C ASN A 77 16.04 -5.01 -4.28
N ILE A 78 16.02 -5.68 -3.12
CA ILE A 78 14.81 -6.15 -2.45
C ILE A 78 14.62 -5.35 -1.17
N LEU A 79 13.44 -4.77 -1.01
CA LEU A 79 13.00 -4.17 0.25
C LEU A 79 12.25 -5.23 1.05
N THR A 80 12.82 -5.66 2.16
CA THR A 80 12.21 -6.65 3.04
C THR A 80 11.66 -5.98 4.29
N TYR A 81 10.36 -6.16 4.56
CA TYR A 81 9.77 -5.88 5.87
C TYR A 81 9.57 -7.17 6.65
N ARG A 82 9.94 -7.17 7.92
CA ARG A 82 9.61 -8.23 8.89
C ARG A 82 8.77 -7.63 10.01
N ILE A 83 7.60 -8.20 10.22
CA ILE A 83 6.60 -7.71 11.16
C ILE A 83 6.37 -8.78 12.22
N SER A 84 6.51 -8.36 13.47
CA SER A 84 6.11 -9.13 14.63
C SER A 84 5.32 -8.20 15.55
N ASP A 85 4.15 -8.63 16.00
CA ASP A 85 3.31 -7.81 16.86
C ASP A 85 2.49 -8.75 17.76
N PRO A 86 2.10 -8.32 18.97
CA PRO A 86 1.27 -9.15 19.84
C PRO A 86 0.01 -9.73 19.16
N ILE A 87 -0.57 -9.05 18.17
CA ILE A 87 -1.72 -9.58 17.40
C ILE A 87 -1.38 -10.87 16.62
N LEU A 88 -0.11 -11.04 16.24
CA LEU A 88 0.40 -12.24 15.56
C LEU A 88 0.89 -13.33 16.54
N GLY A 89 0.82 -13.10 17.86
CA GLY A 89 1.32 -14.03 18.86
C GLY A 89 2.82 -14.34 18.68
N LYS A 90 3.15 -15.59 18.37
CA LYS A 90 4.52 -16.06 18.07
C LYS A 90 4.88 -16.01 16.58
N GLY A 91 3.94 -15.58 15.75
CA GLY A 91 4.06 -15.53 14.31
C GLY A 91 4.76 -14.28 13.82
N SER A 92 5.14 -14.31 12.55
CA SER A 92 5.71 -13.16 11.85
C SER A 92 5.29 -13.13 10.40
N LEU A 93 5.24 -11.92 9.83
CA LEU A 93 4.99 -11.70 8.41
C LEU A 93 6.24 -11.11 7.77
N THR A 94 6.58 -11.61 6.58
CA THR A 94 7.66 -11.08 5.75
C THR A 94 7.09 -10.58 4.44
N PHE A 95 7.42 -9.34 4.07
CA PHE A 95 7.12 -8.74 2.77
C PHE A 95 8.43 -8.55 2.03
N ASN A 96 8.58 -9.12 0.84
CA ASN A 96 9.68 -8.84 -0.06
C ASN A 96 9.16 -8.03 -1.23
N VAL A 97 9.66 -6.82 -1.41
CA VAL A 97 9.18 -5.86 -2.41
C VAL A 97 10.29 -5.56 -3.40
N ILE A 98 9.96 -5.66 -4.68
CA ILE A 98 10.86 -5.37 -5.78
C ILE A 98 10.17 -4.46 -6.79
N SER A 99 10.96 -3.64 -7.49
CA SER A 99 10.47 -2.89 -8.65
C SER A 99 10.47 -3.76 -9.90
N LEU A 100 9.47 -3.58 -10.75
CA LEU A 100 9.39 -4.23 -12.05
C LEU A 100 10.36 -3.60 -13.06
N SER A 101 10.95 -4.41 -13.94
CA SER A 101 11.88 -3.95 -14.97
C SER A 101 11.19 -3.41 -16.22
N ASN A 102 10.06 -4.02 -16.62
CA ASN A 102 9.34 -3.71 -17.86
C ASN A 102 8.35 -2.56 -17.73
N THR A 103 8.00 -2.14 -16.51
CA THR A 103 7.02 -1.08 -16.27
C THR A 103 7.21 -0.42 -14.92
N ASP A 104 6.53 0.72 -14.71
CA ASP A 104 6.48 1.38 -13.42
C ASP A 104 5.51 0.63 -12.52
N GLY A 105 6.06 -0.03 -11.51
CA GLY A 105 5.29 -0.84 -10.59
C GLY A 105 6.16 -1.57 -9.60
N ILE A 106 5.49 -2.26 -8.67
CA ILE A 106 6.13 -3.16 -7.72
C ILE A 106 5.47 -4.52 -7.76
N LEU A 107 6.28 -5.52 -7.42
CA LEU A 107 5.86 -6.86 -7.10
C LEU A 107 6.21 -7.13 -5.64
N ILE A 108 5.26 -7.66 -4.89
CA ILE A 108 5.38 -7.94 -3.47
C ILE A 108 5.11 -9.43 -3.27
N GLU A 109 6.02 -10.12 -2.61
CA GLU A 109 5.80 -11.45 -2.04
C GLU A 109 5.53 -11.30 -0.54
N VAL A 110 4.45 -11.91 -0.05
CA VAL A 110 4.11 -11.96 1.37
C VAL A 110 4.14 -13.40 1.84
N SER A 111 4.78 -13.65 2.98
CA SER A 111 4.84 -14.97 3.60
C SER A 111 4.69 -14.90 5.12
N GLY A 112 4.06 -15.94 5.68
CA GLY A 112 3.82 -16.08 7.11
C GLY A 112 4.58 -17.25 7.74
N ASP A 113 5.10 -17.03 8.95
CA ASP A 113 5.68 -18.08 9.80
C ASP A 113 4.98 -18.10 11.16
N ARG A 114 4.57 -19.28 11.63
CA ARG A 114 3.85 -19.54 12.90
C ARG A 114 2.69 -18.57 13.20
N LEU A 115 1.94 -18.18 12.17
CA LEU A 115 0.75 -17.34 12.28
C LEU A 115 -0.33 -18.05 13.12
N PRO A 116 -1.10 -17.29 13.93
CA PRO A 116 -2.31 -17.79 14.58
C PRO A 116 -3.33 -18.32 13.57
N GLU A 117 -4.22 -19.20 14.03
CA GLU A 117 -5.36 -19.63 13.22
C GLU A 117 -6.24 -18.43 12.83
N ASN A 118 -6.87 -18.51 11.64
CA ASN A 118 -7.72 -17.46 11.09
C ASN A 118 -7.02 -16.10 10.90
N THR A 119 -5.71 -16.11 10.68
CA THR A 119 -4.98 -14.90 10.29
C THR A 119 -5.28 -14.56 8.83
N GLN A 120 -5.69 -13.32 8.58
CA GLN A 120 -5.91 -12.78 7.25
C GLN A 120 -5.10 -11.50 7.07
N LEU A 121 -4.49 -11.35 5.90
CA LEU A 121 -3.93 -10.08 5.46
C LEU A 121 -5.08 -9.23 4.94
N LEU A 122 -5.11 -7.96 5.34
CA LEU A 122 -5.94 -6.97 4.69
C LEU A 122 -5.07 -6.06 3.83
N TRP A 123 -5.47 -5.83 2.60
CA TRP A 123 -4.91 -4.78 1.76
C TRP A 123 -5.99 -3.77 1.36
N ALA A 124 -5.58 -2.52 1.26
CA ALA A 124 -6.41 -1.40 0.88
C ALA A 124 -5.73 -0.64 -0.26
N PHE A 125 -6.47 -0.32 -1.32
CA PHE A 125 -5.98 0.47 -2.43
C PHE A 125 -6.93 1.62 -2.76
N GLY A 126 -6.39 2.83 -2.86
CA GLY A 126 -7.16 4.01 -3.26
C GLY A 126 -6.32 5.27 -3.23
N GLY A 127 -6.97 6.44 -3.24
CA GLY A 127 -6.26 7.72 -3.17
C GLY A 127 -5.51 8.06 -4.45
N ALA A 128 -6.01 7.60 -5.60
CA ALA A 128 -5.46 7.94 -6.90
C ALA A 128 -5.89 9.36 -7.29
N TYR A 129 -5.24 10.36 -6.70
CA TYR A 129 -5.64 11.77 -6.84
C TYR A 129 -5.49 12.29 -8.28
N GLY A 130 -4.51 11.76 -9.03
CA GLY A 130 -4.25 12.21 -10.39
C GLY A 130 -3.80 13.67 -10.47
N LYS A 131 -3.08 14.15 -9.47
CA LYS A 131 -2.35 15.43 -9.47
C LYS A 131 -1.02 15.24 -8.74
N LEU A 132 -0.11 16.21 -8.91
CA LEU A 132 1.05 16.35 -8.04
C LEU A 132 0.58 16.72 -6.64
N LEU A 133 1.26 16.18 -5.63
CA LEU A 133 1.02 16.55 -4.25
C LEU A 133 1.73 17.86 -3.92
N ASN A 134 1.11 18.68 -3.07
CA ASN A 134 1.80 19.83 -2.51
C ASN A 134 2.88 19.36 -1.51
N GLU A 135 3.86 20.21 -1.21
CA GLU A 135 4.95 19.87 -0.28
C GLU A 135 4.45 19.43 1.12
N ASN A 136 3.28 19.91 1.53
CA ASN A 136 2.67 19.60 2.83
C ASN A 136 1.77 18.35 2.81
N ASP A 137 1.48 17.80 1.63
CA ASP A 137 0.60 16.65 1.48
C ASP A 137 1.38 15.34 1.62
N GLN A 138 0.91 14.50 2.53
CA GLN A 138 1.44 13.15 2.69
C GLN A 138 0.82 12.22 1.63
N PRO A 139 1.61 11.34 0.99
CA PRO A 139 1.14 10.44 -0.05
C PRO A 139 0.44 9.20 0.54
N THR A 140 -0.50 9.42 1.47
CA THR A 140 -1.28 8.36 2.14
C THR A 140 -2.66 8.18 1.52
N LEU A 141 -3.37 7.11 1.89
CA LEU A 141 -4.78 6.90 1.53
C LEU A 141 -5.68 7.93 2.24
N LYS A 142 -6.07 8.99 1.53
CA LYS A 142 -6.98 10.02 2.03
C LYS A 142 -8.32 10.02 1.29
N PRO A 143 -9.45 10.30 1.96
CA PRO A 143 -10.75 10.42 1.30
C PRO A 143 -10.76 11.46 0.16
N GLU A 144 -10.12 12.60 0.36
CA GLU A 144 -10.04 13.68 -0.63
C GLU A 144 -9.40 13.25 -1.96
N PHE A 145 -8.51 12.26 -1.92
CA PHE A 145 -7.83 11.70 -3.08
C PHE A 145 -8.62 10.59 -3.78
N CYS A 146 -9.72 10.13 -3.16
CA CYS A 146 -10.53 9.01 -3.65
C CYS A 146 -11.74 9.43 -4.50
N LYS A 147 -12.13 10.71 -4.44
CA LYS A 147 -13.43 11.20 -4.95
C LYS A 147 -13.79 10.82 -6.38
N TYR A 148 -12.79 10.75 -7.26
CA TYR A 148 -12.97 10.44 -8.69
C TYR A 148 -12.33 9.11 -9.09
N ASN A 149 -12.06 8.23 -8.12
CA ASN A 149 -11.55 6.90 -8.41
C ASN A 149 -12.68 5.98 -8.87
N VAL A 150 -12.52 5.42 -10.06
CA VAL A 150 -13.44 4.44 -10.60
C VAL A 150 -12.70 3.11 -10.71
N PHE A 151 -13.25 2.08 -10.08
CA PHE A 151 -12.65 0.76 -10.02
C PHE A 151 -13.41 -0.21 -10.92
N SER A 152 -12.68 -0.91 -11.78
CA SER A 152 -13.15 -2.14 -12.42
C SER A 152 -12.44 -3.31 -11.76
N VAL A 153 -13.17 -4.28 -11.22
CA VAL A 153 -12.61 -5.46 -10.55
C VAL A 153 -13.03 -6.69 -11.33
N GLU A 154 -12.05 -7.45 -11.78
CA GLU A 154 -12.20 -8.69 -12.54
C GLU A 154 -11.48 -9.80 -11.78
N TRP A 155 -12.22 -10.50 -10.93
CA TRP A 155 -11.71 -11.56 -10.06
C TRP A 155 -10.54 -11.10 -9.18
N THR A 156 -9.31 -11.43 -9.54
CA THR A 156 -8.07 -11.06 -8.84
C THR A 156 -7.44 -9.78 -9.33
N ALA A 157 -7.84 -9.31 -10.51
CA ALA A 157 -7.30 -8.11 -11.11
C ALA A 157 -8.23 -6.94 -10.83
N PHE A 158 -7.65 -5.75 -10.69
CA PHE A 158 -8.42 -4.52 -10.74
C PHE A 158 -7.73 -3.48 -11.59
N THR A 159 -8.53 -2.60 -12.16
CA THR A 159 -8.12 -1.43 -12.90
C THR A 159 -8.71 -0.21 -12.23
N VAL A 160 -7.88 0.79 -11.95
CA VAL A 160 -8.32 2.08 -11.41
C VAL A 160 -8.19 3.13 -12.48
N TYR A 161 -9.32 3.76 -12.82
CA TYR A 161 -9.38 4.93 -13.67
C TYR A 161 -9.40 6.17 -12.78
N TYR A 162 -8.51 7.11 -13.04
CA TYR A 162 -8.35 8.30 -12.21
C TYR A 162 -7.86 9.52 -13.00
N GLY A 163 -8.02 10.70 -12.40
CA GLY A 163 -7.71 11.98 -13.02
C GLY A 163 -8.91 12.63 -13.73
N GLU A 164 -8.64 13.71 -14.44
CA GLU A 164 -9.67 14.47 -15.17
C GLU A 164 -10.10 13.76 -16.45
N SER A 165 -11.35 13.95 -16.90
CA SER A 165 -11.92 13.23 -18.05
C SER A 165 -11.07 13.31 -19.33
N MET A 166 -10.41 14.45 -19.57
CA MET A 166 -9.55 14.66 -20.75
C MET A 166 -8.11 14.14 -20.57
N ARG A 167 -7.75 13.69 -19.36
CA ARG A 167 -6.42 13.16 -18.97
C ARG A 167 -6.57 11.95 -18.06
N LEU A 168 -7.49 11.06 -18.42
CA LEU A 168 -7.78 9.84 -17.67
C LEU A 168 -6.56 8.94 -17.70
N ARG A 169 -6.21 8.40 -16.54
CA ARG A 169 -5.07 7.50 -16.35
C ARG A 169 -5.52 6.20 -15.73
N VAL A 170 -4.65 5.21 -15.88
CA VAL A 170 -4.91 3.86 -15.47
C VAL A 170 -3.73 3.32 -14.67
N ILE A 171 -4.04 2.66 -13.57
CA ILE A 171 -3.12 1.78 -12.85
C ILE A 171 -3.82 0.44 -12.64
N GLN A 172 -3.06 -0.65 -12.79
CA GLN A 172 -3.58 -2.00 -12.65
C GLN A 172 -2.99 -2.66 -11.41
N GLY A 173 -3.79 -3.53 -10.82
CA GLY A 173 -3.40 -4.40 -9.72
C GLY A 173 -3.77 -5.84 -10.00
N VAL A 174 -2.90 -6.77 -9.63
CA VAL A 174 -3.13 -8.22 -9.65
C VAL A 174 -2.84 -8.73 -8.25
N MET A 175 -3.86 -9.34 -7.64
CA MET A 175 -3.92 -9.69 -6.22
C MET A 175 -4.03 -11.22 -6.06
N PRO A 176 -3.77 -11.77 -4.85
CA PRO A 176 -3.95 -13.19 -4.57
C PRO A 176 -5.31 -13.73 -4.98
N ILE A 177 -5.33 -14.98 -5.49
CA ILE A 177 -6.56 -15.69 -5.89
C ILE A 177 -7.58 -15.78 -4.76
N SER A 178 -7.10 -15.91 -3.53
CA SER A 178 -7.92 -15.94 -2.32
C SER A 178 -8.38 -14.55 -1.85
N SER A 179 -8.11 -13.48 -2.60
CA SER A 179 -8.53 -12.12 -2.24
C SER A 179 -10.04 -11.94 -2.35
N GLU A 180 -10.68 -11.58 -1.25
CA GLU A 180 -12.07 -11.17 -1.25
C GLU A 180 -12.19 -9.65 -1.41
N ILE A 181 -12.27 -9.17 -2.65
CA ILE A 181 -12.23 -7.73 -2.98
C ILE A 181 -13.61 -7.08 -2.83
N ARG A 182 -13.65 -5.95 -2.13
CA ARG A 182 -14.87 -5.15 -1.92
C ARG A 182 -14.58 -3.65 -2.06
N LEU A 183 -15.61 -2.90 -2.46
CA LEU A 183 -15.61 -1.44 -2.38
C LEU A 183 -15.90 -1.00 -0.94
N SER A 184 -15.11 -0.06 -0.46
CA SER A 184 -15.10 0.47 0.89
C SER A 184 -15.03 2.00 0.90
N ASP A 185 -15.38 2.60 2.03
CA ASP A 185 -15.38 4.02 2.30
C ASP A 185 -14.06 4.48 2.92
N ALA A 186 -13.30 5.31 2.19
CA ALA A 186 -12.06 5.88 2.68
C ALA A 186 -12.23 6.77 3.91
N HIS A 187 -13.44 7.22 4.27
CA HIS A 187 -13.66 7.93 5.53
C HIS A 187 -13.60 7.01 6.76
N GLN A 188 -13.77 5.70 6.59
CA GLN A 188 -13.89 4.72 7.69
C GLN A 188 -12.63 3.87 7.86
N GLN A 189 -11.49 4.52 8.09
CA GLN A 189 -10.17 3.87 8.16
C GLN A 189 -9.65 3.58 9.58
N GLU A 190 -10.48 3.69 10.62
CA GLU A 190 -10.05 3.53 12.03
C GLU A 190 -9.35 2.20 12.31
N SER A 191 -9.79 1.12 11.66
CA SER A 191 -9.16 -0.21 11.71
C SER A 191 -9.34 -0.93 10.37
N PRO A 192 -8.54 -1.97 10.07
CA PRO A 192 -8.73 -2.78 8.87
C PRO A 192 -10.16 -3.35 8.76
N LEU A 193 -10.72 -3.89 9.85
CA LEU A 193 -12.09 -4.43 9.84
C LEU A 193 -13.16 -3.36 9.63
N ALA A 194 -13.00 -2.17 10.24
CA ALA A 194 -13.93 -1.07 10.01
C ALA A 194 -13.92 -0.64 8.54
N PHE A 195 -12.72 -0.54 7.96
CA PHE A 195 -12.55 -0.19 6.56
C PHE A 195 -13.19 -1.23 5.63
N PHE A 196 -12.88 -2.52 5.82
CA PHE A 196 -13.43 -3.61 5.00
C PHE A 196 -14.97 -3.70 5.03
N ASN A 197 -15.58 -3.38 6.17
CA ASN A 197 -17.03 -3.47 6.38
C ASN A 197 -17.79 -2.16 6.14
N SER A 198 -17.10 -1.08 5.80
CA SER A 198 -17.69 0.27 5.65
C SER A 198 -18.69 0.39 4.50
N GLY A 199 -18.55 -0.46 3.47
CA GLY A 199 -19.50 -0.59 2.37
C GLY A 199 -19.32 0.43 1.25
N LYS A 200 -20.26 0.41 0.29
CA LYS A 200 -20.11 1.07 -1.03
C LYS A 200 -20.70 2.49 -1.11
N LYS A 201 -21.49 2.91 -0.12
CA LYS A 201 -22.21 4.20 -0.14
C LYS A 201 -21.28 5.29 0.39
N THR A 202 -20.45 5.84 -0.49
CA THR A 202 -19.44 6.85 -0.16
C THR A 202 -19.19 7.78 -1.34
N ASP A 203 -18.69 8.99 -1.06
CA ASP A 203 -18.12 9.90 -2.05
C ASP A 203 -16.60 9.72 -2.21
N ALA A 204 -15.98 8.82 -1.44
CA ALA A 204 -14.56 8.53 -1.41
C ALA A 204 -14.30 7.01 -1.51
N PRO A 205 -14.59 6.39 -2.67
CA PRO A 205 -14.45 4.95 -2.86
C PRO A 205 -12.98 4.50 -2.82
N ALA A 206 -12.73 3.38 -2.16
CA ALA A 206 -11.46 2.67 -2.20
C ALA A 206 -11.71 1.15 -2.23
N LEU A 207 -10.71 0.37 -2.63
CA LEU A 207 -10.78 -1.09 -2.54
C LEU A 207 -10.21 -1.54 -1.20
N ALA A 208 -10.88 -2.53 -0.62
CA ALA A 208 -10.38 -3.32 0.49
C ALA A 208 -10.51 -4.79 0.11
N ALA A 209 -9.55 -5.62 0.50
CA ALA A 209 -9.72 -7.05 0.43
C ALA A 209 -9.04 -7.77 1.57
N THR A 210 -9.56 -8.95 1.89
CA THR A 210 -8.93 -9.88 2.81
C THR A 210 -8.33 -11.05 2.03
N VAL A 211 -7.20 -11.54 2.52
CA VAL A 211 -6.47 -12.69 1.98
C VAL A 211 -6.17 -13.61 3.16
N PRO A 212 -6.78 -14.79 3.25
CA PRO A 212 -6.39 -15.80 4.23
C PRO A 212 -4.92 -16.14 4.09
N LEU A 213 -4.16 -16.09 5.18
CA LEU A 213 -2.74 -16.40 5.17
C LEU A 213 -2.48 -17.82 5.68
N GLU A 214 -1.70 -18.58 4.92
CA GLU A 214 -1.25 -19.90 5.31
C GLU A 214 0.20 -19.88 5.79
N ASN A 215 0.50 -20.69 6.81
CA ASN A 215 1.87 -20.85 7.31
C ASN A 215 2.76 -21.51 6.25
N GLY A 216 3.87 -20.85 5.89
CA GLY A 216 4.76 -21.29 4.81
C GLY A 216 4.23 -21.02 3.40
N GLY A 217 2.99 -20.50 3.27
CA GLY A 217 2.42 -20.04 2.01
C GLY A 217 3.06 -18.73 1.53
N LYS A 218 2.94 -18.49 0.23
CA LYS A 218 3.42 -17.26 -0.42
C LYS A 218 2.31 -16.65 -1.27
N ASP A 219 2.00 -15.40 -0.99
CA ASP A 219 1.03 -14.60 -1.71
C ASP A 219 1.73 -13.48 -2.47
N TYR A 220 1.29 -13.23 -3.71
CA TYR A 220 1.93 -12.25 -4.58
C TYR A 220 0.99 -11.08 -4.89
N PHE A 221 1.53 -9.86 -4.90
CA PHE A 221 0.77 -8.65 -5.22
C PHE A 221 1.55 -7.86 -6.26
N CYS A 222 0.91 -7.53 -7.37
CA CYS A 222 1.52 -6.73 -8.41
C CYS A 222 0.70 -5.46 -8.62
N ILE A 223 1.33 -4.30 -8.56
CA ILE A 223 0.71 -3.03 -8.95
C ILE A 223 1.60 -2.39 -10.01
N TYR A 224 1.02 -2.03 -11.15
CA TYR A 224 1.80 -1.52 -12.27
C TYR A 224 1.00 -0.62 -13.23
N LYS A 225 1.73 0.17 -14.01
CA LYS A 225 1.17 0.86 -15.18
C LYS A 225 1.13 -0.09 -16.37
N GLN A 226 -0.04 -0.30 -16.96
CA GLN A 226 -0.15 -1.18 -18.11
C GLN A 226 0.65 -0.64 -19.31
N ASN A 227 1.38 -1.51 -20.00
CA ASN A 227 2.04 -1.21 -21.26
C ASN A 227 2.14 -2.49 -22.12
N ALA A 228 2.62 -2.39 -23.35
CA ALA A 228 2.68 -3.54 -24.28
C ALA A 228 3.55 -4.72 -23.79
N GLN A 229 4.46 -4.50 -22.83
CA GLN A 229 5.35 -5.51 -22.23
C GLN A 229 4.92 -5.92 -20.81
N ALA A 230 3.83 -5.34 -20.29
CA ALA A 230 3.32 -5.51 -18.95
C ALA A 230 1.81 -5.73 -19.01
N ASP A 231 1.46 -6.99 -19.24
CA ASP A 231 0.12 -7.56 -19.13
C ASP A 231 0.25 -8.83 -18.29
N TYR A 232 -0.01 -8.73 -17.00
CA TYR A 232 0.33 -9.77 -16.03
C TYR A 232 -0.93 -10.46 -15.50
N ASN A 233 -0.87 -11.78 -15.43
CA ASN A 233 -1.86 -12.60 -14.74
C ASN A 233 -1.27 -13.16 -13.44
N TYR A 234 -2.14 -13.52 -12.48
CA TYR A 234 -1.68 -13.97 -11.16
C TYR A 234 -0.70 -15.16 -11.21
N TYR A 235 -0.97 -16.15 -12.07
CA TYR A 235 -0.13 -17.35 -12.19
C TYR A 235 1.30 -17.05 -12.67
N MET A 236 1.55 -15.87 -13.26
CA MET A 236 2.87 -15.45 -13.75
C MET A 236 3.72 -14.81 -12.64
N LEU A 237 3.10 -14.36 -11.55
CA LEU A 237 3.76 -13.54 -10.53
C LEU A 237 4.92 -14.27 -9.81
N PRO A 238 4.81 -15.57 -9.45
CA PRO A 238 5.93 -16.27 -8.82
C PRO A 238 7.19 -16.34 -9.71
N GLU A 239 7.02 -16.69 -11.00
CA GLU A 239 8.14 -16.76 -11.95
C GLU A 239 8.72 -15.37 -12.24
N LEU A 240 7.85 -14.37 -12.38
CA LEU A 240 8.26 -12.97 -12.57
C LEU A 240 9.09 -12.47 -11.38
N PHE A 241 8.70 -12.84 -10.15
CA PHE A 241 9.43 -12.48 -8.94
C PHE A 241 10.86 -13.04 -8.95
N GLU A 242 11.03 -14.33 -9.24
CA GLU A 242 12.34 -14.96 -9.35
C GLU A 242 13.20 -14.34 -10.47
N LYS A 243 12.58 -14.05 -11.62
CA LYS A 243 13.26 -13.39 -12.74
C LYS A 243 13.79 -12.02 -12.35
N GLU A 244 12.97 -11.19 -11.71
CA GLU A 244 13.36 -9.85 -11.28
C GLU A 244 14.44 -9.90 -10.19
N ILE A 245 14.40 -10.87 -9.27
CA ILE A 245 15.48 -11.09 -8.30
C ILE A 245 16.79 -11.46 -8.99
N SER A 246 16.74 -12.39 -9.95
CA SER A 246 17.94 -12.86 -10.67
C SER A 246 18.57 -11.77 -11.54
N SER A 247 17.77 -10.90 -12.13
CA SER A 247 18.21 -9.80 -12.98
C SER A 247 18.82 -8.63 -12.20
N ASN A 248 18.61 -8.60 -10.88
CA ASN A 248 19.09 -7.56 -9.97
C ASN A 248 20.32 -7.99 -9.13
N LYS A 249 20.84 -9.22 -9.35
CA LYS A 249 22.11 -9.70 -8.78
C LYS A 249 23.27 -9.31 -9.70
#